data_AF-A0AAW0AIU8-F1
#
_entry.id   AF-A0AAW0AIU8-F1
#
_cell.length_a   1.000
_cell.length_b   1.000
_cell.length_c   1.000
_cell.angle_alpha   90.00
_cell.angle_beta   90.00
_cell.angle_gamma   90.00
#
_symmetry.space_group_name_H-M   'P 1'
#
loop_
_entity.id
_entity.type
_entity.pdbx_description
1 polymer ?
#
loop_
_entity_poly.entity_id
_entity_poly.type
_entity_poly.pdbx_seq_one_letter_code
_entity_poly.pdbx_strand_id
1 'polypeptide(L)'
;MRIILEPLMQAGKDGMLVTGGDGNVRKVYPILASYVADYPEQCLVGCAKYGTCPKCQRSAADLEKPSPGDLRSPDWTLGIIADAENFSAESENKFHDYCMDHEVAGVHKPFWAGFPLTNIDYSLTPDVLHQMYQGVFKHLVGWCQSVLTPDELDARIRALPPAFGIRHFTKGI
;
A
#
# COMPACT_ATOMS: atom_id res chain seq x y z
N MET A 1 0.84 7.94 -14.31
CA MET A 1 -0.10 6.78 -14.25
C MET A 1 -1.49 7.10 -14.77
N ARG A 2 -2.09 8.25 -14.41
CA ARG A 2 -3.44 8.64 -14.84
C ARG A 2 -3.68 8.54 -16.35
N ILE A 3 -2.83 9.19 -17.16
CA ILE A 3 -2.95 9.20 -18.63
C ILE A 3 -2.98 7.78 -19.22
N ILE A 4 -2.14 6.88 -18.70
CA ILE A 4 -2.00 5.51 -19.21
C ILE A 4 -3.23 4.67 -18.87
N LEU A 5 -3.78 4.84 -17.65
CA LEU A 5 -4.87 4.01 -17.15
C LEU A 5 -6.26 4.64 -17.36
N GLU A 6 -6.34 5.87 -17.86
CA GLU A 6 -7.61 6.59 -18.10
C GLU A 6 -8.62 5.78 -18.93
N PRO A 7 -8.24 5.07 -20.02
CA PRO A 7 -9.19 4.24 -20.76
C PRO A 7 -9.87 3.15 -19.92
N LEU A 8 -9.21 2.67 -18.86
CA LEU A 8 -9.76 1.65 -17.96
C LEU A 8 -10.88 2.21 -17.07
N MET A 9 -10.94 3.52 -16.84
CA MET A 9 -12.04 4.12 -16.10
C MET A 9 -13.37 3.94 -16.85
N GLN A 10 -13.36 4.16 -18.17
CA GLN A 10 -14.55 3.96 -18.99
C GLN A 10 -14.86 2.47 -19.14
N ALA A 11 -13.84 1.65 -19.40
CA ALA A 11 -14.02 0.20 -19.50
C ALA A 11 -14.58 -0.41 -18.21
N GLY A 12 -14.18 0.08 -17.03
CA GLY A 12 -14.73 -0.37 -15.75
C GLY A 12 -16.21 0.01 -15.54
N LYS A 13 -16.70 1.07 -16.20
CA LYS A 13 -18.10 1.51 -16.12
C LYS A 13 -18.99 0.81 -17.16
N ASP A 14 -18.54 0.81 -18.40
CA ASP A 14 -19.33 0.33 -19.54
C ASP A 14 -19.10 -1.16 -19.83
N GLY A 15 -18.00 -1.70 -19.33
CA GLY A 15 -17.46 -3.00 -19.68
C GLY A 15 -16.69 -2.98 -21.01
N MET A 16 -15.83 -3.98 -21.20
CA MET A 16 -15.13 -4.23 -22.46
C MET A 16 -15.20 -5.71 -22.83
N LEU A 17 -15.11 -6.02 -24.12
CA LEU A 17 -15.04 -7.41 -24.57
C LEU A 17 -13.61 -7.93 -24.43
N VAL A 18 -13.44 -9.07 -23.77
CA VAL A 18 -12.16 -9.75 -23.60
C VAL A 18 -12.29 -11.22 -23.97
N THR A 19 -11.35 -11.71 -24.76
CA THR A 19 -11.22 -13.12 -25.10
C THR A 19 -10.54 -13.85 -23.93
N GLY A 20 -11.23 -14.81 -23.33
CA GLY A 20 -10.68 -15.63 -22.25
C GLY A 20 -9.68 -16.68 -22.74
N GLY A 21 -9.00 -17.33 -21.79
CA GLY A 21 -8.08 -18.44 -22.09
C GLY A 21 -8.75 -19.68 -22.68
N ASP A 22 -10.08 -19.76 -22.59
CA ASP A 22 -10.91 -20.79 -23.23
C ASP A 22 -11.39 -20.39 -24.64
N GLY A 23 -10.94 -19.24 -25.17
CA GLY A 23 -11.32 -18.72 -26.48
C GLY A 23 -12.68 -18.03 -26.54
N ASN A 24 -13.47 -18.06 -25.46
CA ASN A 24 -14.79 -17.41 -25.42
C ASN A 24 -14.65 -15.92 -25.13
N VAL A 25 -15.45 -15.10 -25.84
CA VAL A 25 -15.52 -13.65 -25.63
C VAL A 25 -16.51 -13.32 -24.53
N ARG A 26 -16.07 -12.58 -23.51
CA ARG A 26 -16.91 -12.14 -22.39
C ARG A 26 -16.85 -10.63 -22.23
N LYS A 27 -17.97 -10.04 -21.80
CA LYS A 27 -17.99 -8.66 -21.34
C LYS A 27 -17.46 -8.61 -19.91
N VAL A 28 -16.35 -7.91 -19.69
CA VAL A 28 -15.68 -7.78 -18.40
C VAL A 28 -15.63 -6.32 -17.97
N TYR A 29 -15.63 -6.09 -16.65
CA TYR A 29 -15.60 -4.76 -16.04
C TYR A 29 -14.32 -4.66 -15.22
N PRO A 30 -13.21 -4.17 -15.78
CA PRO A 30 -11.95 -4.08 -15.07
C PRO A 30 -12.05 -3.15 -13.88
N ILE A 31 -11.52 -3.58 -12.73
CA ILE A 31 -11.37 -2.79 -11.51
C ILE A 31 -9.91 -2.81 -11.07
N LEU A 32 -9.46 -1.75 -10.39
CA LEU A 32 -8.16 -1.78 -9.71
C LEU A 32 -8.33 -2.57 -8.40
N ALA A 33 -7.96 -3.85 -8.43
CA ALA A 33 -8.13 -4.76 -7.30
C ALA A 33 -6.92 -4.78 -6.35
N SER A 34 -5.71 -4.65 -6.89
CA SER A 34 -4.46 -4.70 -6.11
C SER A 34 -3.38 -3.87 -6.77
N TYR A 35 -2.57 -3.22 -5.94
CA TYR A 35 -1.37 -2.47 -6.31
C TYR A 35 -0.23 -2.88 -5.37
N VAL A 36 0.67 -3.72 -5.87
CA VAL A 36 1.85 -4.18 -5.10
C VAL A 36 2.95 -3.15 -5.22
N ALA A 37 3.39 -2.61 -4.08
CA ALA A 37 4.35 -1.54 -4.02
C ALA A 37 5.19 -1.61 -2.76
N ASP A 38 6.40 -1.06 -2.80
CA ASP A 38 7.17 -0.80 -1.58
C ASP A 38 6.55 0.38 -0.79
N TYR A 39 7.11 0.69 0.38
CA TYR A 39 6.55 1.72 1.25
C TYR A 39 6.56 3.13 0.60
N PRO A 40 7.68 3.63 0.04
CA PRO A 40 7.68 4.91 -0.67
C PRO A 40 6.63 4.99 -1.78
N GLU A 41 6.49 3.93 -2.60
CA GLU A 41 5.53 3.91 -3.69
C GLU A 41 4.08 3.79 -3.18
N GLN A 42 3.82 3.06 -2.10
CA GLN A 42 2.50 3.04 -1.44
C GLN A 42 2.09 4.44 -0.99
N CYS A 43 2.99 5.20 -0.34
CA CYS A 43 2.72 6.58 0.06
C CYS A 43 2.40 7.46 -1.15
N LEU A 44 3.18 7.35 -2.22
CA LEU A 44 2.96 8.12 -3.45
C LEU A 44 1.59 7.80 -4.09
N VAL A 45 1.26 6.52 -4.23
CA VAL A 45 0.06 6.04 -4.94
C VAL A 45 -1.22 6.25 -4.11
N GLY A 46 -1.17 5.97 -2.81
CA GLY A 46 -2.27 6.21 -1.88
C GLY A 46 -2.40 7.68 -1.44
N CYS A 47 -1.51 8.55 -1.90
CA CYS A 47 -1.42 9.95 -1.51
C CYS A 47 -1.28 10.13 0.02
N ALA A 48 -0.57 9.22 0.68
CA ALA A 48 -0.21 9.37 2.08
C ALA A 48 1.11 10.13 2.21
N LYS A 49 1.20 11.04 3.18
CA LYS A 49 2.46 11.71 3.50
C LYS A 49 3.54 10.70 3.88
N TYR A 50 4.74 10.84 3.32
CA TYR A 50 5.86 9.95 3.64
C TYR A 50 6.18 9.99 5.13
N GLY A 51 6.46 8.84 5.73
CA GLY A 51 6.68 8.69 7.17
C GLY A 51 5.40 8.43 7.98
N THR A 52 4.22 8.42 7.34
CA THR A 52 2.94 8.09 7.98
C THR A 52 2.42 6.71 7.56
N CYS A 53 1.28 6.29 8.11
CA CYS A 53 0.64 5.05 7.72
C CYS A 53 -0.08 5.21 6.37
N PRO A 54 0.17 4.34 5.36
CA PRO A 54 -0.53 4.41 4.08
C PRO A 54 -1.96 3.83 4.14
N LYS A 55 -2.38 3.30 5.30
CA LYS A 55 -3.69 2.65 5.51
C LYS A 55 -4.61 3.41 6.45
N CYS A 56 -4.06 4.18 7.37
CA CYS A 56 -4.82 4.92 8.38
C CYS A 56 -4.36 6.37 8.47
N GLN A 57 -5.15 7.22 9.10
CA GLN A 57 -4.94 8.66 9.17
C GLN A 57 -3.94 9.07 10.26
N ARG A 58 -3.09 8.14 10.73
CA ARG A 58 -2.13 8.42 11.79
C ARG A 58 -0.93 9.20 11.30
N SER A 59 -0.58 10.23 12.05
CA SER A 59 0.69 10.93 11.91
C SER A 59 1.87 10.03 12.31
N ALA A 60 3.06 10.44 11.91
CA ALA A 60 4.31 9.73 12.23
C ALA A 60 4.52 9.56 13.75
N ALA A 61 4.11 10.57 14.55
CA ALA A 61 4.24 10.56 16.01
C ALA A 61 3.33 9.52 16.69
N ASP A 62 2.28 9.07 16.00
CA ASP A 62 1.24 8.22 16.56
C ASP A 62 1.34 6.75 16.11
N LEU A 63 2.35 6.40 15.32
CA LEU A 63 2.52 5.04 14.78
C LEU A 63 2.73 3.97 15.87
N GLU A 64 3.30 4.35 17.01
CA GLU A 64 3.54 3.46 18.15
C GLU A 64 2.30 3.20 19.02
N LYS A 65 1.21 3.98 18.84
CA LYS A 65 0.02 3.83 19.69
C LYS A 65 -0.61 2.44 19.49
N PRO A 66 -0.98 1.74 20.57
CA PRO A 66 -1.47 0.36 20.49
C PRO A 66 -2.90 0.22 19.96
N SER A 67 -3.68 1.31 19.97
CA SER A 67 -5.01 1.31 19.36
C SER A 67 -4.91 1.26 17.84
N PRO A 68 -5.97 0.87 17.11
CA PRO A 68 -6.05 1.12 15.67
C PRO A 68 -6.18 2.62 15.39
N GLY A 69 -5.74 3.06 14.21
CA GLY A 69 -6.06 4.40 13.68
C GLY A 69 -7.26 4.35 12.75
N ASP A 70 -7.91 5.50 12.55
CA ASP A 70 -9.02 5.62 11.60
C ASP A 70 -8.54 5.33 10.18
N LEU A 71 -9.28 4.50 9.45
CA LEU A 71 -8.89 4.10 8.11
C LEU A 71 -8.94 5.29 7.14
N ARG A 72 -8.00 5.31 6.19
CA ARG A 72 -8.09 6.22 5.05
C ARG A 72 -9.20 5.75 4.12
N SER A 73 -9.80 6.71 3.43
CA SER A 73 -10.72 6.42 2.32
C SER A 73 -10.41 7.33 1.13
N PRO A 74 -10.80 6.90 -0.09
CA PRO A 74 -10.73 7.76 -1.26
C PRO A 74 -11.43 9.10 -1.05
N ASP A 75 -12.63 9.10 -0.46
CA ASP A 75 -13.42 10.32 -0.23
C ASP A 75 -12.74 11.26 0.76
N TRP A 76 -12.15 10.74 1.83
CA TRP A 76 -11.40 11.54 2.79
C TRP A 76 -10.17 12.18 2.14
N THR A 77 -9.38 11.39 1.41
CA THR A 77 -8.17 11.87 0.73
C THR A 77 -8.51 12.92 -0.34
N LEU A 78 -9.53 12.68 -1.15
CA LEU A 78 -10.00 13.64 -2.17
C LEU A 78 -10.61 14.88 -1.56
N GLY A 79 -11.26 14.78 -0.40
CA GLY A 79 -11.77 15.92 0.37
C GLY A 79 -10.65 16.87 0.77
N ILE A 80 -9.57 16.33 1.37
CA ILE A 80 -8.39 17.14 1.74
C ILE A 80 -7.75 17.80 0.51
N ILE A 81 -7.63 17.09 -0.61
CA ILE A 81 -7.10 17.67 -1.86
C ILE A 81 -8.00 18.82 -2.35
N ALA A 82 -9.32 18.64 -2.35
CA ALA A 82 -10.26 19.67 -2.78
C ALA A 82 -10.22 20.90 -1.85
N ASP A 83 -10.13 20.69 -0.53
CA ASP A 83 -9.98 21.77 0.45
C ASP A 83 -8.66 22.52 0.24
N ALA A 84 -7.58 21.79 -0.05
CA ALA A 84 -6.29 22.38 -0.40
C ALA A 84 -6.38 23.23 -1.67
N GLU A 85 -6.97 22.71 -2.75
CA GLU A 85 -7.19 23.45 -4.02
C GLU A 85 -7.95 24.75 -3.80
N ASN A 86 -9.00 24.72 -2.97
CA ASN A 86 -9.79 25.92 -2.63
C ASN A 86 -9.00 26.93 -1.78
N PHE A 87 -8.20 26.44 -0.82
CA PHE A 87 -7.39 27.29 0.06
C PHE A 87 -6.21 27.96 -0.67
N SER A 88 -5.68 27.30 -1.70
CA SER A 88 -4.37 27.60 -2.27
C SER A 88 -4.38 27.86 -3.77
N ALA A 89 -5.52 28.27 -4.33
CA ALA A 89 -5.84 28.37 -5.76
C ALA A 89 -4.77 28.99 -6.69
N GLU A 90 -3.75 29.67 -6.18
CA GLU A 90 -2.64 30.28 -6.93
C GLU A 90 -1.22 29.95 -6.41
N SER A 91 -1.07 29.00 -5.48
CA SER A 91 0.24 28.69 -4.88
C SER A 91 0.44 27.21 -4.62
N GLU A 92 1.32 26.60 -5.43
CA GLU A 92 1.70 25.19 -5.31
C GLU A 92 2.30 24.86 -3.93
N ASN A 93 3.09 25.77 -3.36
CA ASN A 93 3.66 25.57 -2.03
C ASN A 93 2.56 25.52 -0.97
N LYS A 94 1.58 26.43 -1.02
CA LYS A 94 0.45 26.42 -0.06
C LYS A 94 -0.42 25.18 -0.23
N PHE A 95 -0.61 24.70 -1.46
CA PHE A 95 -1.32 23.44 -1.73
C PHE A 95 -0.59 22.26 -1.07
N HIS A 96 0.71 22.17 -1.33
CA HIS A 96 1.56 21.13 -0.78
C HIS A 96 1.58 21.15 0.75
N ASP A 97 1.83 22.32 1.35
CA ASP A 97 1.90 22.49 2.80
C ASP A 97 0.56 22.10 3.46
N TYR A 98 -0.57 22.56 2.91
CA TYR A 98 -1.90 22.20 3.42
C TYR A 98 -2.13 20.68 3.39
N CYS A 99 -1.80 20.00 2.28
CA CYS A 99 -1.94 18.56 2.20
C CYS A 99 -1.05 17.85 3.24
N MET A 100 0.21 18.29 3.36
CA MET A 100 1.19 17.70 4.27
C MET A 100 0.82 17.90 5.75
N ASP A 101 0.18 19.01 6.10
CA ASP A 101 -0.38 19.26 7.44
C ASP A 101 -1.55 18.32 7.77
N HIS A 102 -2.22 17.78 6.76
CA HIS A 102 -3.32 16.82 6.88
C HIS A 102 -2.91 15.38 6.53
N GLU A 103 -1.60 15.08 6.54
CA GLU A 103 -1.04 13.75 6.27
C GLU A 103 -1.40 13.17 4.88
N VAL A 104 -1.68 14.06 3.92
CA VAL A 104 -1.91 13.75 2.50
C VAL A 104 -0.73 14.24 1.68
N ALA A 105 -0.25 13.44 0.74
CA ALA A 105 0.76 13.88 -0.20
C ALA A 105 0.12 14.88 -1.18
N GLY A 106 0.76 16.03 -1.42
CA GLY A 106 0.28 17.07 -2.33
C GLY A 106 0.20 16.62 -3.78
N VAL A 107 -0.84 15.87 -4.14
CA VAL A 107 -1.13 15.38 -5.49
C VAL A 107 -2.51 15.89 -5.89
N HIS A 108 -2.56 16.84 -6.82
CA HIS A 108 -3.83 17.44 -7.31
C HIS A 108 -4.82 16.40 -7.83
N LYS A 109 -4.34 15.44 -8.61
CA LYS A 109 -5.23 14.49 -9.30
C LYS A 109 -4.72 13.05 -9.25
N PRO A 110 -5.01 12.32 -8.15
CA PRO A 110 -4.63 10.92 -8.03
C PRO A 110 -5.16 10.10 -9.22
N PHE A 111 -4.40 9.09 -9.66
CA PHE A 111 -4.77 8.37 -10.89
C PHE A 111 -6.02 7.50 -10.71
N TRP A 112 -6.26 7.02 -9.49
CA TRP A 112 -7.40 6.21 -9.11
C TRP A 112 -8.68 7.05 -8.95
N ALA A 113 -8.57 8.38 -8.90
CA ALA A 113 -9.73 9.26 -8.80
C ALA A 113 -10.60 9.16 -10.07
N GLY A 114 -11.79 8.57 -9.90
CA GLY A 114 -12.76 8.31 -10.97
C GLY A 114 -12.86 6.84 -11.42
N PHE A 115 -12.01 5.95 -10.90
CA PHE A 115 -12.15 4.51 -11.12
C PHE A 115 -13.43 3.97 -10.44
N PRO A 116 -14.22 3.12 -11.12
CA PRO A 116 -15.39 2.51 -10.52
C PRO A 116 -14.99 1.43 -9.50
N LEU A 117 -15.76 1.32 -8.42
CA LEU A 117 -15.63 0.25 -7.41
C LEU A 117 -14.20 0.08 -6.86
N THR A 118 -13.42 1.17 -6.81
CA THR A 118 -12.02 1.16 -6.44
C THR A 118 -11.82 1.91 -5.14
N ASN A 119 -11.17 1.26 -4.18
CA ASN A 119 -10.63 1.89 -2.98
C ASN A 119 -9.11 1.67 -3.00
N ILE A 120 -8.34 2.76 -3.20
CA ILE A 120 -6.89 2.64 -3.31
C ILE A 120 -6.27 2.14 -2.01
N ASP A 121 -6.75 2.62 -0.86
CA ASP A 121 -6.22 2.28 0.46
C ASP A 121 -6.39 0.78 0.74
N TYR A 122 -7.43 0.13 0.22
CA TYR A 122 -7.59 -1.33 0.29
C TYR A 122 -6.82 -2.08 -0.80
N SER A 123 -6.63 -1.49 -1.98
CA SER A 123 -5.92 -2.10 -3.09
C SER A 123 -4.41 -2.15 -2.86
N LEU A 124 -3.85 -1.24 -2.08
CA LEU A 124 -2.41 -1.25 -1.75
C LEU A 124 -2.03 -2.56 -1.05
N THR A 125 -1.05 -3.26 -1.59
CA THR A 125 -0.53 -4.50 -1.00
C THR A 125 0.98 -4.37 -0.81
N PRO A 126 1.51 -4.78 0.36
CA PRO A 126 2.93 -4.59 0.64
C PRO A 126 3.77 -5.45 -0.29
N ASP A 127 4.84 -4.86 -0.82
CA ASP A 127 5.89 -5.64 -1.48
C ASP A 127 6.52 -6.62 -0.48
N VAL A 128 6.50 -7.89 -0.86
CA VAL A 128 6.92 -8.98 0.02
C VAL A 128 8.42 -8.90 0.31
N LEU A 129 9.23 -8.48 -0.66
CA LEU A 129 10.67 -8.44 -0.49
C LEU A 129 11.08 -7.27 0.42
N HIS A 130 10.76 -6.05 0.04
CA HIS A 130 11.26 -4.85 0.70
C HIS A 130 10.55 -4.61 2.03
N GLN A 131 9.23 -4.82 2.09
CA GLN A 131 8.48 -4.49 3.29
C GLN A 131 8.43 -5.65 4.28
N MET A 132 8.13 -6.87 3.82
CA MET A 132 8.00 -8.01 4.73
C MET A 132 9.36 -8.62 5.09
N TYR A 133 10.13 -9.08 4.11
CA TYR A 133 11.40 -9.76 4.39
C TYR A 133 12.49 -8.80 4.88
N GLN A 134 12.76 -7.72 4.14
CA GLN A 134 13.82 -6.77 4.50
C GLN A 134 13.39 -5.81 5.62
N GLY A 135 12.14 -5.32 5.58
CA GLY A 135 11.64 -4.32 6.51
C GLY A 135 11.21 -4.86 7.88
N VAL A 136 10.68 -6.08 7.95
CA VAL A 136 10.21 -6.67 9.23
C VAL A 136 11.04 -7.88 9.62
N PHE A 137 11.08 -8.92 8.77
CA PHE A 137 11.64 -10.21 9.15
C PHE A 137 13.14 -10.14 9.48
N LYS A 138 13.92 -9.42 8.68
CA LYS A 138 15.36 -9.20 8.94
C LYS A 138 15.62 -8.61 10.33
N HIS A 139 14.80 -7.65 10.76
CA HIS A 139 14.94 -7.02 12.07
C HIS A 139 14.52 -7.96 13.20
N LEU A 140 13.45 -8.73 13.01
CA LEU A 140 13.04 -9.76 13.96
C LEU A 140 14.13 -10.83 14.14
N VAL A 141 14.73 -11.31 13.04
CA VAL A 141 15.85 -12.26 13.10
C VAL A 141 17.02 -11.67 13.86
N GLY A 142 17.42 -10.43 13.56
CA GLY A 142 18.50 -9.74 14.29
C GLY A 142 18.20 -9.60 15.79
N TRP A 143 16.94 -9.31 16.16
CA TRP A 143 16.52 -9.26 17.55
C TRP A 143 16.58 -10.63 18.23
N CYS A 144 16.08 -11.69 17.60
CA CYS A 144 16.18 -13.06 18.11
C CYS A 144 17.64 -13.49 18.31
N GLN A 145 18.53 -13.17 17.36
CA GLN A 145 19.96 -13.44 17.47
C GLN A 145 20.60 -12.69 18.64
N SER A 146 20.14 -11.48 18.98
CA SER A 146 20.63 -10.74 20.16
C SER A 146 20.23 -11.39 21.49
N VAL A 147 19.09 -12.08 21.52
CA VAL A 147 18.56 -12.74 22.73
C VAL A 147 19.17 -14.14 22.90
N LEU A 148 19.31 -14.90 21.82
CA LEU A 148 19.68 -16.32 21.86
C LEU A 148 21.13 -16.62 21.44
N THR A 149 21.77 -15.74 20.69
CA THR A 149 22.92 -15.97 19.78
C THR A 149 22.53 -16.60 18.42
N PRO A 150 23.31 -16.37 17.35
CA PRO A 150 23.07 -16.99 16.04
C PRO A 150 23.05 -18.52 16.07
N ASP A 151 24.01 -19.15 16.76
CA ASP A 151 24.15 -20.62 16.79
C ASP A 151 22.95 -21.30 17.46
N GLU A 152 22.45 -20.73 18.56
CA GLU A 152 21.27 -21.25 19.26
C GLU A 152 20.00 -21.04 18.44
N LEU A 153 19.83 -19.88 17.79
CA LEU A 153 18.69 -19.65 16.91
C LEU A 153 18.64 -20.69 15.79
N ASP A 154 19.77 -20.95 15.13
CA ASP A 154 19.87 -21.98 14.10
C ASP A 154 19.58 -23.38 14.64
N ALA A 155 20.06 -23.70 15.84
CA ALA A 155 19.74 -24.98 16.49
C ALA A 155 18.24 -25.17 16.71
N ARG A 156 17.53 -24.11 17.14
CA ARG A 156 16.06 -24.14 17.33
C ARG A 156 15.32 -24.29 16.01
N ILE A 157 15.73 -23.55 14.98
CA ILE A 157 15.11 -23.63 13.66
C ILE A 157 15.30 -25.01 13.03
N ARG A 158 16.47 -25.63 13.20
CA ARG A 158 16.73 -27.02 12.75
C ARG A 158 15.86 -28.05 13.46
N ALA A 159 15.45 -27.79 14.70
CA ALA A 159 14.65 -28.71 15.52
C ALA A 159 13.14 -28.59 15.27
N LEU A 160 12.68 -27.64 14.44
CA LEU A 160 11.27 -27.50 14.11
C LEU A 160 10.77 -28.76 13.37
N PRO A 161 9.63 -29.35 13.79
CA PRO A 161 9.11 -30.52 13.12
C PRO A 161 8.64 -30.17 11.70
N PRO A 162 8.70 -31.12 10.73
CA PRO A 162 8.09 -30.93 9.43
C PRO A 162 6.60 -30.58 9.56
N ALA A 163 6.16 -29.55 8.85
CA ALA A 163 4.77 -29.11 8.82
C ALA A 163 4.34 -28.81 7.38
N PHE A 164 3.07 -29.07 7.07
CA PHE A 164 2.53 -28.86 5.74
C PHE A 164 2.62 -27.38 5.33
N GLY A 165 3.20 -27.11 4.16
CA GLY A 165 3.35 -25.75 3.63
C GLY A 165 4.48 -24.92 4.25
N ILE A 166 5.30 -25.47 5.15
CA ILE A 166 6.41 -24.76 5.78
C ILE A 166 7.75 -25.34 5.30
N ARG A 167 8.70 -24.48 4.96
CA ARG A 167 10.05 -24.88 4.59
C ARG A 167 10.82 -25.35 5.84
N HIS A 168 11.35 -26.56 5.79
CA HIS A 168 12.30 -27.03 6.80
C HIS A 168 13.71 -26.53 6.49
N PHE A 169 14.34 -25.88 7.47
CA PHE A 169 15.70 -25.36 7.37
C PHE A 169 16.69 -26.29 8.09
N THR A 170 17.23 -27.28 7.37
CA THR A 170 18.15 -28.28 7.95
C THR A 170 19.52 -27.72 8.35
N LYS A 171 19.84 -26.49 7.92
CA LYS A 171 21.11 -25.81 8.19
C LYS A 171 20.98 -24.55 9.06
N GLY A 172 19.78 -24.23 9.57
CA GLY A 172 19.52 -22.90 10.15
C GLY A 172 19.06 -21.88 9.08
N ILE A 173 18.95 -20.61 9.47
CA ILE A 173 18.43 -19.49 8.65
C ILE A 173 19.47 -18.44 8.32
#